data_AF-A0AAV5IT42-F1
#
_entry.id   AF-A0AAV5IT42-F1
#
_cell.length_a   1.000
_cell.length_b   1.000
_cell.length_c   1.000
_cell.angle_alpha   90.00
_cell.angle_beta   90.00
_cell.angle_gamma   90.00
#
_symmetry.space_group_name_H-M   'P 1'
#
loop_
_entity.id
_entity.type
_entity.pdbx_description
1 polymer ?
#
loop_
_entity_poly.entity_id
_entity_poly.type
_entity_poly.pdbx_seq_one_letter_code
_entity_poly.pdbx_strand_id
1 'polypeptide(L)'
;MEEPLEIPILNDLTMVLGSISQSKATGVVVDFTDPSTVYENVKQAVAFGMRSVVYVPRIKLDTVSALSAFCDKASMGCLVAPTLSIGSILLQQAAITASFHYNNVEIVESRASATVRLQFMF
;
A
#
# COMPACT_ATOMS: atom_id res chain seq x y z
N MET A 1 18.02 -24.99 -10.45
CA MET A 1 18.90 -23.83 -10.19
C MET A 1 18.17 -22.67 -10.84
N GLU A 2 17.65 -21.74 -10.04
CA GLU A 2 16.92 -20.58 -10.58
C GLU A 2 17.93 -19.66 -11.26
N GLU A 3 17.64 -19.28 -12.51
CA GLU A 3 18.44 -18.28 -13.22
C GLU A 3 18.33 -16.94 -12.48
N PRO A 4 19.43 -16.18 -12.35
CA PRO A 4 19.40 -14.90 -11.67
C PRO A 4 18.49 -13.92 -12.42
N LEU A 5 17.60 -13.28 -11.68
CA LEU A 5 16.77 -12.20 -12.22
C LEU A 5 17.69 -11.02 -12.57
N GLU A 6 17.76 -10.65 -13.85
CA GLU A 6 18.58 -9.55 -14.38
C GLU A 6 18.03 -8.15 -14.00
N ILE A 7 17.72 -7.94 -12.71
CA ILE A 7 17.12 -6.71 -12.20
C ILE A 7 18.13 -5.97 -11.31
N PRO A 8 18.70 -4.84 -11.79
CA PRO A 8 19.65 -4.06 -11.00
C PRO A 8 18.95 -3.32 -9.86
N ILE A 9 19.65 -3.18 -8.72
CA ILE A 9 19.19 -2.34 -7.61
C ILE A 9 19.66 -0.90 -7.88
N LEU A 10 18.72 0.02 -8.03
CA LEU A 10 18.95 1.42 -8.34
C LEU A 10 18.33 2.32 -7.25
N ASN A 11 18.89 3.51 -7.07
CA ASN A 11 18.43 4.49 -6.07
C ASN A 11 17.81 5.76 -6.69
N ASP A 12 17.71 5.83 -8.03
CA ASP A 12 17.05 6.91 -8.74
C ASP A 12 15.69 6.44 -9.28
N LEU A 13 14.64 6.72 -8.52
CA LEU A 13 13.27 6.35 -8.88
C LEU A 13 12.83 7.00 -10.20
N THR A 14 13.21 8.26 -10.45
CA THR A 14 12.81 8.99 -11.66
C THR A 14 13.40 8.36 -12.91
N MET A 15 14.68 7.96 -12.85
CA MET A 15 15.33 7.24 -13.95
C MET A 15 14.63 5.91 -14.26
N VAL A 16 14.28 5.14 -13.22
CA VAL A 16 13.59 3.85 -13.37
C VAL A 16 12.19 4.03 -13.95
N LEU A 17 11.41 5.00 -13.45
CA LEU A 17 10.08 5.28 -13.99
C LEU A 17 10.14 5.75 -15.44
N GLY A 18 11.13 6.58 -15.79
CA GLY A 18 11.38 7.03 -17.16
C GLY A 18 11.67 5.88 -18.12
N SER A 19 12.47 4.90 -17.72
CA SER A 19 12.75 3.73 -18.56
C SER A 19 11.53 2.82 -18.74
N ILE A 20 10.75 2.61 -17.67
CA ILE A 20 9.53 1.79 -17.71
C ILE A 20 8.44 2.46 -18.54
N SER A 21 8.32 3.79 -18.49
CA SER A 21 7.29 4.54 -19.23
C SER A 21 7.41 4.40 -20.76
N GLN A 22 8.57 4.00 -21.27
CA GLN A 22 8.80 3.72 -22.70
C GLN A 22 8.42 2.28 -23.09
N SER A 23 8.13 1.42 -22.12
CA SER A 23 7.68 0.05 -22.35
C SER A 23 6.22 -0.01 -22.76
N LYS A 24 5.83 -1.06 -23.49
CA LYS A 24 4.44 -1.33 -23.83
C LYS A 24 3.62 -1.84 -22.64
N ALA A 25 4.27 -2.36 -21.61
CA ALA A 25 3.60 -2.90 -20.43
C ALA A 25 3.24 -1.78 -19.45
N THR A 26 2.02 -1.83 -18.90
CA THR A 26 1.62 -0.92 -17.81
C THR A 26 2.36 -1.30 -16.53
N GLY A 27 3.18 -0.39 -16.01
CA GLY A 27 3.87 -0.54 -14.73
C GLY A 27 2.98 -0.20 -13.54
N VAL A 28 3.27 -0.83 -12.40
CA VAL A 28 2.72 -0.47 -11.09
C VAL A 28 3.88 -0.32 -10.13
N VAL A 29 3.89 0.77 -9.37
CA VAL A 29 4.88 1.01 -8.32
C VAL A 29 4.37 0.41 -7.02
N VAL A 30 5.14 -0.47 -6.40
CA VAL A 30 4.82 -0.99 -5.07
C VAL A 30 5.77 -0.35 -4.06
N ASP A 31 5.23 0.52 -3.22
CA ASP A 31 5.99 1.36 -2.29
C ASP A 31 5.96 0.77 -0.87
N PHE A 32 7.15 0.36 -0.42
CA PHE A 32 7.45 -0.16 0.92
C PHE A 32 8.45 0.76 1.67
N THR A 33 8.53 2.03 1.30
CA THR A 33 9.49 2.99 1.86
C THR A 33 9.00 3.57 3.20
N ASP A 34 9.48 4.77 3.56
CA ASP A 34 9.15 5.44 4.81
C ASP A 34 7.96 6.39 4.65
N PRO A 35 7.18 6.63 5.73
CA PRO A 35 6.03 7.55 5.68
C PRO A 35 6.37 8.97 5.17
N SER A 36 7.62 9.42 5.32
CA SER A 36 8.07 10.73 4.86
C SER A 36 8.28 10.84 3.35
N THR A 37 8.47 9.72 2.64
CA THR A 37 8.81 9.69 1.21
C THR A 37 7.62 9.33 0.31
N VAL A 38 6.62 8.62 0.85
CA VAL A 38 5.46 8.11 0.08
C VAL A 38 4.81 9.17 -0.81
N TYR A 39 4.54 10.36 -0.29
CA TYR A 39 3.83 11.39 -1.05
C TYR A 39 4.60 11.77 -2.32
N GLU A 40 5.92 11.98 -2.20
CA GLU A 40 6.75 12.35 -3.32
C GLU A 40 6.95 11.19 -4.30
N ASN A 41 7.09 9.96 -3.79
CA ASN A 41 7.19 8.76 -4.63
C ASN A 41 5.93 8.55 -5.49
N VAL A 42 4.74 8.65 -4.89
CA VAL A 42 3.47 8.52 -5.62
C VAL A 42 3.32 9.66 -6.63
N LYS A 43 3.71 10.89 -6.27
CA LYS A 43 3.68 12.03 -7.18
C LYS A 43 4.59 11.81 -8.41
N GLN A 44 5.79 11.27 -8.20
CA GLN A 44 6.69 10.89 -9.30
C GLN A 44 6.07 9.79 -10.17
N ALA A 45 5.54 8.72 -9.56
CA ALA A 45 4.88 7.64 -10.29
C ALA A 45 3.74 8.14 -11.18
N VAL A 46 2.87 8.99 -10.63
CA VAL A 46 1.75 9.61 -11.35
C VAL A 46 2.23 10.49 -12.50
N ALA A 47 3.34 11.22 -12.34
CA ALA A 47 3.90 12.05 -13.41
C ALA A 47 4.34 11.23 -14.64
N PHE A 48 4.72 9.96 -14.44
CA PHE A 48 5.04 9.01 -15.52
C PHE A 48 3.85 8.13 -15.94
N GLY A 49 2.63 8.46 -15.49
CA GLY A 49 1.42 7.70 -15.83
C GLY A 49 1.32 6.33 -15.14
N MET A 50 2.07 6.12 -14.05
CA MET A 50 2.07 4.88 -13.28
C MET A 50 1.11 4.95 -12.10
N ARG A 51 0.50 3.81 -11.78
CA ARG A 51 -0.34 3.63 -10.58
C ARG A 51 0.51 3.08 -9.44
N SER A 52 0.09 3.33 -8.21
CA SER A 52 0.85 2.93 -7.01
C SER A 52 0.05 2.05 -6.06
N VAL A 53 0.73 1.09 -5.46
CA VAL A 53 0.28 0.34 -4.27
C VAL A 53 1.23 0.69 -3.14
N VAL A 54 0.73 1.33 -2.09
CA VAL A 54 1.52 1.81 -0.96
C VAL A 54 1.19 0.94 0.26
N TYR A 55 2.19 0.22 0.77
CA TYR A 55 2.14 -0.39 2.09
C TYR A 55 3.23 0.24 2.96
N VAL A 56 2.82 1.27 3.70
CA VAL A 56 3.72 1.97 4.61
C VAL A 56 3.07 2.07 5.99
N PRO A 57 3.50 1.23 6.94
CA PRO A 57 2.94 1.23 8.29
C PRO A 57 3.05 2.60 8.94
N ARG A 58 1.97 3.03 9.62
CA ARG A 58 1.88 4.33 10.31
C ARG A 58 1.96 5.54 9.38
N ILE A 59 1.55 5.40 8.12
CA ILE A 59 1.25 6.55 7.26
C ILE A 59 0.19 7.43 7.95
N LYS A 60 0.40 8.75 7.96
CA LYS A 60 -0.52 9.70 8.59
C LYS A 60 -1.77 9.86 7.71
N LEU A 61 -2.93 10.01 8.35
CA LEU A 61 -4.20 10.21 7.63
C LEU A 61 -4.20 11.48 6.76
N ASP A 62 -3.48 12.53 7.19
CA ASP A 62 -3.27 13.75 6.38
C ASP A 62 -2.54 13.44 5.07
N THR A 63 -1.53 12.57 5.11
CA THR A 63 -0.81 12.11 3.91
C THR A 63 -1.74 11.30 3.01
N VAL A 64 -2.57 10.41 3.57
CA VAL A 64 -3.56 9.64 2.80
C VAL A 64 -4.58 10.56 2.13
N SER A 65 -5.07 11.57 2.84
CA SER A 65 -6.01 12.57 2.31
C SER A 65 -5.38 13.40 1.20
N ALA A 66 -4.13 13.83 1.38
CA ALA A 66 -3.37 14.56 0.36
C ALA A 66 -3.13 13.71 -0.90
N LEU A 67 -2.81 12.42 -0.72
CA LEU A 67 -2.66 11.47 -1.82
C LEU A 67 -3.98 11.26 -2.58
N SER A 68 -5.10 11.08 -1.87
CA SER A 68 -6.43 10.95 -2.49
C SER A 68 -6.74 12.16 -3.37
N ALA A 69 -6.66 13.36 -2.79
CA ALA A 69 -6.95 14.61 -3.51
C ALA A 69 -6.02 14.84 -4.71
N PHE A 70 -4.76 14.43 -4.62
CA PHE A 70 -3.81 14.49 -5.72
C PHE A 70 -4.14 13.50 -6.83
N CYS A 71 -4.41 12.24 -6.47
CA CYS A 71 -4.73 11.16 -7.41
C CYS A 71 -6.04 11.42 -8.15
N ASP A 72 -7.06 11.93 -7.45
CA ASP A 72 -8.34 12.32 -8.05
C ASP A 72 -8.16 13.40 -9.13
N LYS A 73 -7.36 14.45 -8.83
CA LYS A 73 -7.04 15.51 -9.79
C LYS A 73 -6.25 15.00 -11.00
N ALA A 74 -5.35 14.04 -10.78
CA ALA A 74 -4.54 13.44 -11.83
C ALA A 74 -5.30 12.38 -12.64
N SER A 75 -6.51 11.99 -12.22
CA SER A 75 -7.23 10.82 -12.76
C SER A 75 -6.39 9.53 -12.73
N MET A 76 -5.59 9.37 -11.66
CA MET A 76 -4.69 8.25 -11.46
C MET A 76 -5.05 7.46 -10.21
N GLY A 77 -4.84 6.14 -10.23
CA GLY A 77 -5.16 5.25 -9.11
C GLY A 77 -3.98 5.07 -8.15
N CYS A 78 -4.27 5.14 -6.84
CA CYS A 78 -3.34 4.78 -5.77
C CYS A 78 -4.06 3.96 -4.69
N LEU A 79 -3.57 2.74 -4.42
CA LEU A 79 -4.05 1.90 -3.33
C LEU A 79 -3.16 2.12 -2.11
N VAL A 80 -3.69 2.74 -1.05
CA VAL A 80 -3.01 2.78 0.25
C VAL A 80 -3.54 1.64 1.10
N ALA A 81 -2.70 0.64 1.37
CA ALA A 81 -3.09 -0.58 2.06
C ALA A 81 -2.47 -0.60 3.48
N PRO A 82 -3.27 -0.63 4.56
CA PRO A 82 -2.77 -0.78 5.92
C PRO A 82 -2.22 -2.19 6.20
N THR A 83 -2.59 -3.17 5.37
CA THR A 83 -2.08 -4.54 5.35
C THR A 83 -2.18 -5.11 3.93
N LEU A 84 -1.25 -5.98 3.55
CA LEU A 84 -1.30 -6.75 2.30
C LEU A 84 -1.80 -8.18 2.52
N SER A 85 -2.17 -8.55 3.75
CA SER A 85 -2.73 -9.86 4.04
C SER A 85 -4.20 -9.91 3.61
N ILE A 86 -4.47 -10.66 2.55
CA ILE A 86 -5.83 -10.89 2.07
C ILE A 86 -6.67 -11.57 3.16
N GLY A 87 -6.08 -12.53 3.89
CA GLY A 87 -6.78 -13.24 4.97
C GLY A 87 -7.25 -12.32 6.09
N SER A 88 -6.45 -11.32 6.48
CA SER A 88 -6.85 -10.37 7.52
C SER A 88 -7.93 -9.40 7.03
N ILE A 89 -7.89 -8.98 5.76
CA ILE A 89 -8.94 -8.13 5.16
C ILE A 89 -10.26 -8.90 5.05
N LEU A 90 -10.22 -10.16 4.59
CA LEU A 90 -11.41 -11.00 4.52
C LEU A 90 -12.01 -11.26 5.91
N LEU A 91 -11.17 -11.54 6.91
CA LEU A 91 -11.62 -11.68 8.30
C LEU A 91 -12.32 -10.42 8.81
N GLN A 92 -11.72 -9.24 8.58
CA GLN A 92 -12.32 -7.96 8.97
C GLN A 92 -13.66 -7.73 8.27
N GLN A 93 -13.73 -7.94 6.95
CA GLN A 93 -14.98 -7.77 6.20
C GLN A 93 -16.08 -8.72 6.67
N ALA A 94 -15.72 -9.99 6.95
CA ALA A 94 -16.65 -10.98 7.49
C ALA A 94 -17.11 -10.61 8.90
N ALA A 95 -16.20 -10.15 9.78
CA ALA A 95 -16.51 -9.71 11.13
C ALA A 95 -17.43 -8.47 11.14
N ILE A 96 -17.18 -7.48 10.29
CA ILE A 96 -18.06 -6.32 10.10
C ILE A 96 -19.45 -6.79 9.68
N THR A 97 -19.54 -7.70 8.71
CA THR A 97 -20.82 -8.24 8.24
C THR A 97 -21.56 -9.02 9.35
N ALA A 98 -20.86 -9.86 10.10
CA ALA A 98 -21.42 -10.63 11.20
C ALA A 98 -21.88 -9.75 12.38
N SER A 99 -21.23 -8.61 12.61
CA SER A 99 -21.55 -7.70 13.72
C SER A 99 -23.00 -7.19 13.71
N PHE A 100 -23.65 -7.19 12.55
CA PHE A 100 -25.07 -6.82 12.44
C PHE A 100 -26.03 -7.91 12.95
N HIS A 101 -25.54 -9.13 13.20
CA HIS A 101 -26.35 -10.29 13.58
C HIS A 101 -26.02 -10.85 14.96
N TYR A 102 -24.86 -10.52 15.53
CA TYR A 102 -24.41 -11.02 16.83
C TYR A 102 -24.17 -9.86 17.80
N ASN A 103 -24.69 -9.99 19.02
CA ASN A 103 -24.59 -8.93 20.05
C ASN A 103 -23.31 -9.00 20.90
N ASN A 104 -22.54 -10.07 20.79
CA ASN A 104 -21.32 -10.30 21.58
C ASN A 104 -20.18 -10.70 20.65
N VAL A 105 -18.98 -10.19 20.92
CA VAL A 105 -17.76 -10.51 20.17
C VAL A 105 -16.56 -10.50 21.12
N GLU A 106 -15.63 -11.42 20.90
CA GLU A 106 -14.33 -11.46 21.57
C GLU A 106 -13.23 -11.55 20.51
N ILE A 107 -12.14 -10.80 20.71
CA ILE A 107 -10.96 -10.85 19.84
C ILE A 107 -9.84 -11.52 20.63
N VAL A 108 -9.36 -12.65 20.12
CA VAL A 108 -8.20 -13.37 20.68
C VAL A 108 -7.07 -13.33 19.67
N GLU A 109 -5.90 -12.87 20.10
CA GLU A 109 -4.69 -12.82 19.30
C GLU A 109 -3.54 -13.53 20.03
N SER A 110 -2.70 -14.25 19.28
CA SER A 110 -1.47 -14.84 19.78
C SER A 110 -0.30 -14.45 18.88
N ARG A 111 0.82 -14.07 19.50
CA ARG A 111 2.09 -13.71 18.82
C ARG A 111 3.25 -14.34 19.58
N ALA A 112 4.35 -14.63 18.88
CA ALA A 112 5.57 -15.16 19.50
C ALA A 112 6.23 -14.21 20.52
N SER A 113 5.90 -12.91 20.48
CA SER A 113 6.37 -11.89 21.43
C SER A 113 5.21 -11.02 21.91
N ALA A 114 5.18 -10.67 23.19
CA ALA A 114 4.10 -9.97 23.89
C ALA A 114 3.97 -8.47 23.55
N THR A 115 4.44 -8.03 22.38
CA THR A 115 4.22 -6.65 21.93
C THR A 115 2.81 -6.52 21.34
N VAL A 116 1.88 -6.05 22.17
CA VAL A 116 0.52 -5.69 21.75
C VAL A 116 0.59 -4.41 20.92
N ARG A 117 0.24 -4.51 19.64
CA ARG A 117 -0.07 -3.36 18.79
C ARG A 117 -1.34 -3.70 18.03
N LEU A 118 -2.48 -3.44 18.66
CA LEU A 118 -3.79 -3.48 18.03
C LEU A 118 -3.98 -2.15 17.32
N GLN A 119 -3.85 -2.15 16.01
CA GLN A 119 -4.25 -1.01 15.17
C GLN A 119 -5.43 -1.49 14.33
N PHE A 120 -6.59 -1.59 14.97
CA PHE A 120 -7.86 -1.75 14.24
C PHE A 120 -8.32 -0.35 13.83
N MET A 121 -8.20 -0.04 12.55
CA MET A 121 -8.99 1.01 11.94
C MET A 121 -10.16 0.27 11.27
N PHE A 122 -11.33 0.31 11.90
CA PHE A 122 -12.57 0.00 11.20
C PHE A 122 -12.87 1.12 10.20
#